data_AF-A0A9E1S6R4-F1
#
_entry.id   AF-A0A9E1S6R4-F1
#
_cell.length_a   1.000
_cell.length_b   1.000
_cell.length_c   1.000
_cell.angle_alpha   90.00
_cell.angle_beta   90.00
_cell.angle_gamma   90.00
#
_symmetry.space_group_name_H-M   'P 1'
#
loop_
_entity.id
_entity.type
_entity.pdbx_description
1 polymer ?
#
loop_
_entity_poly.entity_id
_entity_poly.type
_entity_poly.pdbx_seq_one_letter_code
_entity_poly.pdbx_strand_id
1 'polypeptide(L)' 'MNTLRWEQLLRYRFIEIIVLWEGRLTTRHLCEVFGIGRQQASKDINNYKRTIAPGNLDYDATAKGYTPSD' A
#
# COMPACT_ATOMS: atom_id res chain seq x y z
N MET A 1 19.56 -11.44 -0.72
CA MET A 1 18.09 -11.42 -0.63
C MET A 1 17.71 -10.44 0.47
N ASN A 2 16.94 -9.39 0.17
CA ASN A 2 16.54 -8.43 1.19
C ASN A 2 15.45 -9.09 2.06
N THR A 3 15.80 -9.51 3.26
CA THR A 3 14.87 -10.16 4.19
C THR A 3 13.84 -9.13 4.65
N LEU A 4 12.63 -9.19 4.10
CA LEU A 4 11.53 -8.33 4.55
C LEU A 4 11.25 -8.61 6.02
N ARG A 5 11.18 -7.54 6.83
CA ARG A 5 10.71 -7.66 8.22
C ARG A 5 9.24 -8.06 8.23
N TRP A 6 8.84 -8.86 9.20
CA TRP A 6 7.46 -9.37 9.30
C TRP A 6 6.40 -8.26 9.26
N GLU A 7 6.61 -7.16 9.98
CA GLU A 7 5.71 -5.99 9.99
C GLU A 7 5.57 -5.32 8.61
N GLN A 8 6.63 -5.34 7.80
CA GLN A 8 6.59 -4.81 6.45
C GLN A 8 5.81 -5.74 5.51
N LEU A 9 5.98 -7.05 5.66
CA LEU A 9 5.19 -8.04 4.93
C LEU A 9 3.70 -7.95 5.26
N LEU A 10 3.35 -7.75 6.54
CA LEU A 10 1.96 -7.55 6.95
C LEU A 10 1.35 -6.30 6.30
N ARG A 11 2.09 -5.19 6.26
CA ARG A 11 1.64 -3.96 5.57
C ARG A 11 1.41 -4.19 4.08
N TYR A 12 2.24 -4.98 3.41
CA TYR A 12 2.04 -5.32 1.99
C TYR A 12 0.84 -6.23 1.76
N ARG A 13 0.61 -7.22 2.62
CA ARG A 13 -0.61 -8.03 2.55
C ARG A 13 -1.87 -7.20 2.80
N PHE A 14 -1.80 -6.24 3.72
CA PHE A 14 -2.91 -5.33 3.98
C PHE A 14 -3.20 -4.42 2.78
N ILE A 15 -2.17 -3.95 2.08
CA ILE A 15 -2.33 -3.20 0.82
C ILE A 15 -3.15 -4.02 -0.18
N GLU A 16 -2.79 -5.28 -0.44
CA GLU A 16 -3.52 -6.16 -1.36
C GLU A 16 -4.99 -6.30 -0.98
N ILE A 17 -5.27 -6.53 0.30
CA ILE A 17 -6.64 -6.69 0.82
C ILE A 17 -7.45 -5.43 0.55
N ILE A 18 -6.94 -4.25 0.91
CA ILE A 18 -7.68 -2.99 0.72
C ILE A 18 -7.94 -2.71 -0.74
N VAL A 19 -6.94 -2.94 -1.60
CA VAL A 19 -7.07 -2.71 -3.04
C VAL A 19 -8.11 -3.64 -3.64
N LEU A 20 -8.07 -4.93 -3.29
CA LEU A 20 -8.99 -5.94 -3.82
C LEU A 20 -10.43 -5.75 -3.34
N TRP A 21 -10.62 -5.39 -2.07
CA TRP A 21 -11.96 -5.36 -1.46
C TRP A 21 -12.59 -3.96 -1.38
N GLU A 22 -11.81 -2.92 -1.10
CA GLU A 22 -12.33 -1.55 -1.02
C GLU A 22 -12.13 -0.76 -2.32
N GLY A 23 -11.26 -1.23 -3.23
CA GLY A 23 -10.96 -0.58 -4.51
C GLY A 23 -10.16 0.72 -4.40
N ARG A 24 -9.85 1.20 -3.19
CA ARG A 24 -9.06 2.42 -2.98
C ARG A 24 -8.19 2.35 -1.72
N LEU A 25 -6.89 2.38 -1.92
CA LEU A 25 -5.88 2.47 -0.87
C LEU A 25 -5.44 3.92 -0.64
N THR A 26 -5.30 4.32 0.62
CA THR A 26 -4.65 5.58 0.99
C THR A 26 -3.63 5.36 2.10
N THR A 27 -2.73 6.33 2.31
CA THR A 27 -1.81 6.30 3.46
C THR A 27 -2.53 6.22 4.80
N ARG A 28 -3.77 6.72 4.89
CA ARG A 28 -4.58 6.73 6.11
C ARG A 28 -4.89 5.31 6.60
N HIS A 29 -5.20 4.38 5.69
CA HIS A 29 -5.45 2.97 6.05
C HIS A 29 -4.25 2.36 6.77
N LEU A 30 -3.03 2.61 6.27
CA LEU A 30 -1.81 2.11 6.90
C LEU A 30 -1.55 2.81 8.25
N CYS A 31 -1.77 4.12 8.33
CA CYS A 31 -1.59 4.86 9.58
C CYS A 31 -2.55 4.36 10.68
N GLU A 32 -3.83 4.18 10.36
CA GLU A 32 -4.85 3.78 11.33
C GLU A 32 -4.66 2.32 11.80
N VAL A 33 -4.33 1.40 10.89
CA VAL A 33 -4.19 -0.03 11.24
C VAL A 33 -2.85 -0.35 11.90
N PHE A 34 -1.76 0.31 11.50
CA PHE A 34 -0.41 -0.02 11.98
C PHE A 34 0.20 1.03 12.91
N GLY A 35 -0.50 2.14 13.19
CA GLY A 35 0.00 3.21 14.07
C GLY A 35 1.25 3.93 13.54
N ILE A 36 1.52 3.83 12.23
CA ILE A 36 2.72 4.42 11.61
C ILE A 36 2.44 5.85 11.11
N GLY A 37 3.51 6.66 11.02
CA GLY A 37 3.42 7.99 10.44
C GLY A 37 3.19 7.96 8.93
N ARG A 38 2.54 9.02 8.40
CA ARG A 38 2.19 9.16 6.96
C ARG A 38 3.38 8.99 6.02
N GLN A 39 4.56 9.47 6.39
CA GLN A 39 5.77 9.31 5.57
C GLN A 39 6.16 7.83 5.42
N GLN A 40 6.08 7.05 6.50
CA GLN A 40 6.38 5.62 6.45
C GLN A 40 5.31 4.87 5.65
N ALA A 41 4.03 5.18 5.85
CA ALA A 41 2.95 4.63 5.03
C ALA A 41 3.15 4.91 3.53
N SER A 42 3.50 6.15 3.17
CA SER A 42 3.78 6.50 1.77
C SER A 42 4.99 5.73 1.21
N LYS A 43 6.05 5.60 2.01
CA LYS A 43 7.23 4.80 1.64
C LYS A 43 6.87 3.33 1.40
N ASP A 44 6.00 2.76 2.24
CA ASP A 44 5.56 1.38 2.10
C ASP A 44 4.72 1.17 0.83
N ILE A 45 3.75 2.05 0.55
CA ILE A 45 2.95 1.98 -0.68
C ILE A 45 3.84 2.11 -1.93
N ASN A 46 4.74 3.09 -1.95
CA ASN A 46 5.64 3.30 -3.09
C ASN A 46 6.61 2.13 -3.29
N ASN A 47 7.12 1.55 -2.19
CA ASN A 47 8.00 0.40 -2.31
C ASN A 47 7.24 -0.84 -2.77
N TYR A 48 6.03 -1.07 -2.25
CA TYR A 48 5.15 -2.14 -2.72
C TYR A 48 4.89 -2.03 -4.22
N LYS A 49 4.44 -0.86 -4.69
CA LYS A 49 4.18 -0.57 -6.11
C LYS A 49 5.41 -0.74 -7.00
N ARG A 50 6.61 -0.44 -6.50
CA ARG A 50 7.83 -0.50 -7.32
C ARG A 50 8.51 -1.86 -7.33
N THR A 51 8.51 -2.57 -6.20
CA THR A 51 9.40 -3.72 -6.00
C THR A 51 8.68 -5.03 -5.65
N ILE A 52 7.47 -4.96 -5.11
CA ILE A 52 6.76 -6.16 -4.61
C ILE A 52 5.72 -6.61 -5.63
N ALA A 53 4.89 -5.70 -6.10
CA ALA A 53 3.84 -5.97 -7.08
C ALA A 53 3.74 -4.81 -8.08
N PRO A 54 4.73 -4.69 -9.00
CA PRO A 54 4.68 -3.68 -10.05
C PRO A 54 3.46 -3.93 -10.95
N GLY A 55 2.66 -2.89 -11.12
CA GLY A 55 1.42 -2.96 -11.90
C GLY A 55 0.19 -3.41 -11.12
N ASN A 56 0.21 -3.49 -9.79
CA ASN A 56 -1.01 -3.72 -8.99
C ASN A 56 -1.74 -2.42 -8.58
N LEU A 57 -1.09 -1.26 -8.74
CA LEU A 57 -1.60 0.01 -8.21
C LEU A 57 -1.44 1.16 -9.19
N ASP A 58 -2.55 1.86 -9.46
CA ASP A 58 -2.56 3.14 -10.15
C ASP A 58 -3.00 4.27 -9.24
N TYR A 59 -2.41 5.44 -9.43
CA TYR A 59 -2.81 6.60 -8.64
C TYR A 59 -3.97 7.31 -9.34
N ASP A 60 -5.12 7.36 -8.67
CA ASP A 60 -6.30 8.07 -9.13
C ASP A 60 -6.42 9.41 -8.40
N ALA A 61 -6.26 10.50 -9.16
CA ALA A 61 -6.37 11.87 -8.65
C ALA A 61 -7.81 12.25 -8.24
N THR A 62 -8.82 11.67 -8.88
CA THR A 62 -10.24 11.90 -8.58
C THR A 62 -10.61 11.22 -7.27
N ALA A 63 -10.25 9.94 -7.14
CA ALA A 63 -10.46 9.20 -5.89
C ALA A 63 -9.50 9.63 -4.76
N LYS A 64 -8.42 10.37 -5.08
CA LYS A 64 -7.37 10.80 -4.15
C LYS A 64 -6.72 9.60 -3.43
N GLY A 65 -6.41 8.55 -4.17
CA GLY A 65 -5.88 7.30 -3.63
C GLY A 65 -5.27 6.41 -4.71
N TYR A 66 -4.80 5.23 -4.30
CA TYR A 66 -4.33 4.20 -5.21
C TYR A 66 -5.43 3.17 -5.44
N THR A 67 -5.75 2.89 -6.69
CA THR A 67 -6.76 1.90 -7.11
C THR A 67 -6.06 0.66 -7.66
N PRO A 68 -6.76 -0.48 -7.78
CA PRO A 68 -6.27 -1.58 -8.62
C PRO A 68 -5.92 -1.07 -10.01
N SER A 69 -4.82 -1.57 -10.56
CA SER A 69 -4.54 -1.43 -11.99
C SER A 69 -5.42 -2.38 -12.81
N ASP A 70 -5.68 -2.01 -14.06
CA ASP A 70 -6.41 -2.85 -15.04
C ASP A 70 -5.61 -4.09 -15.50
#